data_AF-A0A2G9PZ70-F1
#
_entry.id   AF-A0A2G9PZ70-F1
#
_cell.length_a   1.000
_cell.length_b   1.000
_cell.length_c   1.000
_cell.angle_alpha   90.00
_cell.angle_beta   90.00
_cell.angle_gamma   90.00
#
_symmetry.space_group_name_H-M   'P 1'
#
loop_
_entity.id
_entity.type
_entity.pdbx_description
1 polymer ?
#
loop_
_entity_poly.entity_id
_entity_poly.type
_entity_poly.pdbx_seq_one_letter_code
_entity_poly.pdbx_strand_id
1 'polypeptide(L)'
;MEFNRYVFGCEHKIDDSDWIEYKARYDDLGRGELMKTNSGLYRRLKSKGLLSLIPRKNPSDVKHLKTLESGIYDKISRGKIKILDNAFYFWLRKRNILMVYPLRHEAQNPKTF
;
A
#
# COMPACT_ATOMS: atom_id res chain seq x y z
N MET A 1 -9.00 -7.22 13.27
CA MET A 1 -8.58 -7.50 11.88
C MET A 1 -7.10 -7.15 11.79
N GLU A 2 -6.23 -8.16 11.84
CA GLU A 2 -4.79 -7.96 11.66
C GLU A 2 -4.51 -7.78 10.16
N PHE A 3 -4.01 -6.61 9.77
CA PHE A 3 -3.50 -6.39 8.43
C PHE A 3 -2.07 -6.94 8.36
N ASN A 4 -1.93 -8.26 8.16
CA ASN A 4 -0.65 -8.85 7.77
C ASN A 4 -0.35 -8.49 6.31
N ARG A 5 0.03 -7.23 6.06
CA ARG A 5 0.52 -6.76 4.76
C ARG A 5 2.04 -6.79 4.76
N TYR A 6 2.60 -7.73 4.01
CA TYR A 6 4.02 -7.78 3.67
C TYR A 6 4.42 -6.55 2.86
N VAL A 7 4.83 -5.48 3.51
CA VAL A 7 5.54 -4.38 2.85
C VAL A 7 7.03 -4.57 3.16
N PHE A 8 7.86 -4.71 2.12
CA PHE A 8 9.33 -4.80 2.18
C PHE A 8 10.00 -6.15 2.52
N GLY A 9 9.30 -7.29 2.49
CA GLY A 9 9.97 -8.61 2.54
C GLY A 9 10.65 -8.96 3.86
N CYS A 10 10.39 -8.20 4.92
CA CYS A 10 10.72 -8.56 6.29
C CYS A 10 9.40 -8.77 7.05
N GLU A 11 9.28 -9.82 7.86
CA GLU A 11 8.28 -9.89 8.93
C GLU A 11 8.61 -8.78 9.95
N HIS A 12 8.26 -7.54 9.63
CA HIS A 12 8.10 -6.54 10.66
C HIS A 12 6.71 -6.76 11.23
N LYS A 13 6.64 -7.18 12.49
CA LYS A 13 5.50 -6.82 13.33
C LYS A 13 5.40 -5.31 13.23
N ILE A 14 4.56 -4.80 12.34
CA ILE A 14 4.29 -3.38 12.32
C ILE A 14 3.60 -3.16 13.65
N ASP A 15 4.32 -2.56 14.58
CA ASP A 15 3.68 -1.86 15.68
C ASP A 15 2.95 -0.69 14.99
N ASP A 16 1.76 -1.04 14.49
CA ASP A 16 0.91 -0.30 13.55
C ASP A 16 0.39 0.98 14.18
N SER A 17 0.79 1.31 15.41
CA SER A 17 0.33 2.49 16.14
C SER A 17 0.52 3.78 15.34
N ASP A 18 1.64 3.94 14.60
CA ASP A 18 1.88 5.12 13.78
C ASP A 18 0.97 5.17 12.54
N TRP A 19 0.72 4.02 11.92
CA TRP A 19 -0.19 3.93 10.77
C TRP A 19 -1.65 4.12 11.20
N ILE A 20 -2.03 3.53 12.33
CA ILE A 20 -3.32 3.70 12.99
C ILE A 20 -3.51 5.17 13.39
N GLU A 21 -2.50 5.81 14.01
CA GLU A 21 -2.54 7.23 14.35
C GLU A 21 -2.76 8.09 13.12
N TYR A 22 -2.04 7.80 12.03
CA TYR A 22 -2.25 8.47 10.74
C TYR A 22 -3.68 8.29 10.24
N LYS A 23 -4.18 7.05 10.11
CA LYS A 23 -5.52 6.76 9.61
C LYS A 23 -6.63 7.33 10.50
N ALA A 24 -6.41 7.42 11.81
CA ALA A 24 -7.42 7.92 12.75
C ALA A 24 -7.56 9.44 12.74
N ARG A 25 -6.49 10.18 12.44
CA ARG A 25 -6.44 11.65 12.65
C ARG A 25 -6.06 12.45 11.41
N TYR A 26 -5.48 11.82 10.40
CA TYR A 26 -4.79 12.49 9.30
C TYR A 26 -5.03 11.80 7.94
N ASP A 27 -6.08 10.97 7.80
CA ASP A 27 -6.33 10.15 6.60
C ASP A 27 -6.52 10.98 5.31
N ASP A 28 -6.97 12.22 5.45
CA ASP A 28 -7.16 13.18 4.38
C ASP A 28 -5.87 13.97 4.05
N LEU A 29 -4.86 13.94 4.93
CA LEU A 29 -3.63 14.69 4.75
C LEU A 29 -2.65 13.98 3.84
N GLY A 30 -2.22 14.68 2.79
CA GLY A 30 -1.10 14.24 1.96
C GLY A 30 0.24 14.41 2.67
N ARG A 31 1.30 13.78 2.15
CA ARG A 31 2.65 13.78 2.78
C ARG A 31 3.16 15.17 3.18
N GLY A 32 2.94 16.16 2.31
CA GLY A 32 3.41 17.53 2.53
C GLY A 32 2.64 18.25 3.63
N GLU A 33 1.36 17.95 3.79
CA GLU A 33 0.54 18.47 4.89
C GLU A 33 0.87 17.77 6.19
N LEU A 34 1.00 16.44 6.17
CA LEU A 34 1.43 15.70 7.34
C LEU A 34 2.79 16.19 7.86
N MET A 35 3.73 16.50 6.97
CA MET A 35 5.03 17.06 7.37
C MET A 35 4.89 18.42 8.08
N LYS A 36 3.96 19.27 7.63
CA LYS A 36 3.70 20.59 8.22
C LYS A 36 2.93 20.49 9.54
N THR A 37 1.92 19.62 9.60
CA THR A 37 1.03 19.45 10.75
C THR A 37 1.69 18.63 11.86
N ASN A 38 2.34 17.52 11.52
CA ASN A 38 2.99 16.61 12.48
C ASN A 38 4.28 16.02 11.88
N SER A 39 5.34 16.83 11.93
CA SER A 39 6.67 16.45 11.43
C SER A 39 7.28 15.24 12.14
N GLY A 40 6.87 14.98 13.39
CA GLY A 40 7.27 13.82 14.17
C GLY A 40 6.72 12.52 13.58
N LEU A 41 5.40 12.45 13.39
CA LEU A 41 4.75 11.31 12.76
C LEU A 41 5.25 11.09 11.33
N TYR A 42 5.46 12.16 10.55
CA TYR A 42 6.08 12.07 9.23
C TYR A 42 7.44 11.36 9.27
N ARG A 43 8.33 11.73 10.22
CA ARG A 43 9.66 11.11 10.34
C ARG A 43 9.58 9.64 10.73
N ARG A 44 8.69 9.27 11.65
CA ARG A 44 8.49 7.87 12.07
C ARG A 44 7.94 7.01 10.93
N LEU A 45 6.95 7.51 10.18
CA LEU A 45 6.43 6.82 8.99
C LEU A 45 7.49 6.72 7.89
N LYS A 46 8.37 7.72 7.75
CA LYS A 46 9.49 7.67 6.80
C LYS A 46 10.52 6.61 7.19
N SER A 47 10.93 6.55 8.45
CA SER A 47 11.91 5.54 8.91
C SER A 47 11.36 4.12 8.81
N LYS A 48 10.05 3.94 9.00
CA LYS A 48 9.33 2.66 8.81
C LYS A 48 9.00 2.33 7.34
N GLY A 49 9.31 3.21 6.37
CA GLY A 49 8.96 3.01 4.95
C GLY A 49 7.48 3.19 4.59
N LEU A 50 6.62 3.45 5.59
CA LEU A 50 5.16 3.61 5.47
C LEU A 50 4.75 4.92 4.78
N LEU A 51 5.63 5.92 4.74
CA LEU A 51 5.36 7.19 4.05
C LEU A 51 5.04 7.00 2.55
N SER A 52 5.46 5.89 1.96
CA SER A 52 5.14 5.52 0.57
C SER A 52 3.64 5.27 0.34
N LEU A 53 2.91 4.88 1.39
CA LEU A 53 1.46 4.60 1.36
C LEU A 53 0.62 5.89 1.45
N ILE A 54 1.15 6.93 2.08
CA ILE A 54 0.47 8.23 2.16
C ILE A 54 0.43 8.87 0.76
N PRO A 55 -0.72 9.39 0.31
CA PRO A 55 -0.83 9.99 -1.01
C PRO A 55 -0.05 11.30 -1.08
N ARG A 56 0.48 11.63 -2.27
CA ARG A 56 0.87 13.01 -2.56
C ARG A 56 -0.42 13.74 -2.98
N LYS A 57 -0.44 15.08 -2.89
CA LYS A 57 -1.55 15.93 -3.36
C LYS A 57 -1.72 15.89 -4.90
N ASN A 58 -1.76 14.71 -5.50
CA ASN A 58 -2.17 14.50 -6.87
C ASN A 58 -3.38 13.55 -6.88
N PRO A 59 -4.40 13.81 -7.73
CA PRO A 59 -5.61 12.99 -7.76
C PRO A 59 -5.37 11.51 -8.05
N SER A 60 -4.33 11.19 -8.83
CA SER A 60 -3.97 9.81 -9.16
C SER A 60 -3.50 9.02 -7.94
N ASP A 61 -2.70 9.60 -7.04
CA ASP A 61 -2.24 8.94 -5.83
C ASP A 61 -3.42 8.62 -4.89
N VAL A 62 -4.38 9.54 -4.74
CA VAL A 62 -5.59 9.31 -3.94
C VAL A 62 -6.43 8.18 -4.55
N LYS A 63 -6.63 8.19 -5.87
CA LYS A 63 -7.35 7.11 -6.58
C LYS A 63 -6.67 5.76 -6.35
N HIS A 64 -5.36 5.67 -6.55
CA HIS A 64 -4.62 4.42 -6.42
C HIS A 64 -4.56 3.91 -4.98
N LEU A 65 -4.52 4.80 -3.98
CA LEU A 65 -4.62 4.40 -2.59
C LEU A 65 -5.98 3.77 -2.29
N LYS A 66 -7.08 4.39 -2.73
CA LYS A 66 -8.43 3.82 -2.59
C LYS A 66 -8.56 2.46 -3.28
N THR A 67 -7.95 2.33 -4.46
CA THR A 67 -7.86 1.04 -5.18
C THR A 67 -7.09 -0.02 -4.40
N LEU A 68 -6.00 0.35 -3.72
CA LEU A 68 -5.22 -0.55 -2.87
C LEU A 68 -6.00 -0.94 -1.60
N GLU A 69 -6.71 -0.01 -0.99
CA GLU A 69 -7.52 -0.24 0.23
C GLU A 69 -8.74 -1.11 -0.05
N SER A 70 -9.38 -0.96 -1.22
CA SER A 70 -10.54 -1.77 -1.59
C SER A 70 -10.22 -3.23 -1.90
N GLY A 71 -8.94 -3.57 -2.10
CA GLY A 71 -8.49 -4.94 -2.33
C GLY A 71 -8.96 -5.57 -3.64
N ILE A 72 -9.48 -4.77 -4.59
CA ILE A 72 -10.06 -5.27 -5.86
C ILE A 72 -9.08 -6.09 -6.71
N TYR A 73 -7.77 -5.91 -6.47
CA TYR A 73 -6.70 -6.61 -7.18
C TYR A 73 -5.99 -7.68 -6.34
N ASP A 74 -6.42 -7.95 -5.10
CA ASP A 74 -5.66 -8.81 -4.16
C ASP A 74 -5.44 -10.24 -4.68
N LYS A 75 -6.39 -10.77 -5.45
CA LYS A 75 -6.31 -12.09 -6.10
C LYS A 75 -5.83 -12.05 -7.56
N ILE A 76 -5.35 -10.90 -8.01
CA ILE A 76 -4.94 -10.66 -9.40
C ILE A 76 -3.42 -10.62 -9.49
N SER A 77 -2.86 -11.33 -10.46
CA SER A 77 -1.40 -11.36 -10.65
C SER A 77 -0.86 -10.01 -11.10
N ARG A 78 0.41 -9.71 -10.75
CA ARG A 78 1.13 -8.49 -11.18
C ARG A 78 1.03 -8.26 -12.68
N GLY A 79 1.17 -9.33 -13.47
CA GLY A 79 1.05 -9.28 -14.93
C GLY A 79 -0.35 -8.91 -15.39
N LYS A 80 -1.40 -9.44 -14.75
CA LYS A 80 -2.79 -9.10 -15.07
C LYS A 80 -3.16 -7.70 -14.60
N ILE A 81 -2.64 -7.24 -13.45
CA ILE A 81 -2.78 -5.84 -13.01
C ILE A 81 -2.16 -4.89 -14.04
N LYS A 82 -0.97 -5.19 -14.58
CA LYS A 82 -0.34 -4.37 -15.63
C LYS A 82 -1.23 -4.21 -16.86
N ILE A 83 -1.96 -5.26 -17.24
CA ILE A 83 -2.88 -5.25 -18.39
C ILE A 83 -4.14 -4.47 -18.07
N LEU A 84 -4.75 -4.67 -16.90
CA LEU A 84 -6.03 -4.05 -16.51
C LEU A 84 -5.89 -2.57 -16.14
N ASP A 85 -4.84 -2.22 -15.40
CA ASP A 85 -4.58 -0.87 -14.92
C ASP A 85 -3.07 -0.63 -14.84
N ASN A 86 -2.49 -0.27 -15.99
CA ASN A 86 -1.07 -0.01 -16.14
C ASN A 86 -0.59 1.15 -15.23
N ALA A 87 -1.45 2.16 -14.99
CA ALA A 87 -1.12 3.28 -14.11
C ALA A 87 -0.99 2.82 -12.66
N PHE A 88 -1.96 2.03 -12.17
CA PHE A 88 -1.89 1.42 -10.85
C PHE A 88 -0.71 0.47 -10.70
N TYR A 89 -0.41 -0.34 -11.72
CA TYR A 89 0.76 -1.21 -11.73
C TYR A 89 2.07 -0.43 -11.50
N PHE A 90 2.30 0.64 -12.26
CA PHE A 90 3.51 1.46 -12.10
C PHE A 90 3.52 2.20 -10.76
N TRP A 91 2.35 2.61 -10.27
CA TRP A 91 2.20 3.22 -8.96
C TRP A 91 2.64 2.27 -7.83
N LEU A 92 2.19 1.01 -7.88
CA LEU A 92 2.59 -0.07 -6.98
C LEU A 92 4.09 -0.35 -7.08
N ARG A 93 4.62 -0.45 -8.31
CA ARG A 93 6.05 -0.71 -8.57
C ARG A 93 6.95 0.38 -8.00
N LYS A 94 6.62 1.67 -8.24
CA LYS A 94 7.39 2.82 -7.74
C LYS A 94 7.44 2.89 -6.22
N ARG A 95 6.47 2.28 -5.54
CA ARG A 95 6.36 2.24 -4.07
C ARG A 95 6.81 0.92 -3.47
N ASN A 96 7.31 0.00 -4.30
CA ASN A 96 7.72 -1.35 -3.90
C ASN A 96 6.59 -2.19 -3.24
N ILE A 97 5.32 -1.83 -3.50
CA ILE A 97 4.13 -2.54 -2.98
C ILE A 97 3.77 -3.70 -3.90
N LEU A 98 4.17 -3.64 -5.17
CA LEU A 98 3.84 -4.65 -6.18
C LEU A 98 4.16 -6.09 -5.72
N MET A 99 5.10 -6.26 -4.78
CA MET A 99 5.49 -7.55 -4.22
C MET A 99 4.38 -8.31 -3.49
N VAL A 100 3.35 -7.63 -2.98
CA VAL A 100 2.21 -8.30 -2.30
C VAL A 100 1.33 -9.09 -3.26
N TYR A 101 1.41 -8.80 -4.56
CA TYR A 101 0.61 -9.47 -5.57
C TYR A 101 1.35 -10.69 -6.17
N PRO A 102 0.65 -11.75 -6.60
CA PRO A 102 1.28 -12.95 -7.14
C PRO A 102 1.97 -12.70 -8.50
N LEU A 103 3.12 -13.35 -8.75
CA LEU A 103 3.93 -13.16 -9.97
C LEU A 103 3.29 -13.81 -11.22
N ARG A 104 2.79 -15.04 -11.10
CA ARG A 104 2.17 -15.80 -12.21
C ARG A 104 1.37 -16.94 -11.60
N HIS A 105 0.08 -17.05 -11.93
CA HIS A 105 -0.80 -18.19 -11.62
C HIS A 105 -0.47 -18.91 -10.29
N GLU A 106 -0.90 -18.37 -9.13
CA GLU A 106 -1.65 -19.30 -8.28
C GLU A 106 -2.92 -19.58 -9.06
N ALA A 107 -2.82 -20.59 -9.92
CA ALA A 107 -3.95 -21.19 -10.56
C ALA A 107 -4.97 -21.48 -9.45
N GLN A 108 -6.23 -21.27 -9.78
CA GLN A 108 -7.33 -22.01 -9.17
C GLN A 108 -7.05 -23.50 -9.38
N ASN A 109 -6.17 -24.08 -8.58
CA ASN A 109 -6.00 -25.50 -8.49
C ASN A 109 -6.37 -25.87 -7.06
N PRO A 110 -7.66 -26.12 -6.77
CA PRO A 110 -8.00 -26.90 -5.60
C PRO A 110 -7.28 -28.25 -5.73
N LYS A 111 -6.16 -28.42 -5.04
CA LYS A 111 -5.64 -29.76 -4.75
C LYS A 111 -6.63 -30.42 -3.80
N THR A 112 -7.47 -31.32 -4.32
CA THR A 112 -8.24 -32.36 -3.59
C THR A 112 -9.28 -32.91 -4.57
N PHE A 113 -9.41 -34.19 -4.92
CA PHE A 113 -8.78 -35.46 -4.55
C PHE A 113 -8.88 -36.39 -5.78
#